data_AF-A0A7S2LVD2-F1
#
_entry.id   AF-A0A7S2LVD2-F1
#
_cell.length_a   1.000
_cell.length_b   1.000
_cell.length_c   1.000
_cell.angle_alpha   90.00
_cell.angle_beta   90.00
_cell.angle_gamma   90.00
#
_symmetry.space_group_name_H-M   'P 1'
#
loop_
_entity.id
_entity.type
_entity.pdbx_description
1 polymer ?
#
loop_
_entity_poly.entity_id
_entity_poly.type
_entity_poly.pdbx_seq_one_letter_code
_entity_poly.pdbx_strand_id
1 'polypeptide(L)'
;CCKVICNGCDRANVIREVREKLDRKCPFCRHPVPKSEEEFKRNILRRIKANDPVAIRQMGGYCNQEGDYDGAIEYFKKAAGLGDLGAHYELSVMYREGKGVEKDDK
;
A
#
# COMPACT_ATOMS: atom_id res chain seq x y z
N CYS A 1 3.90 -8.55 5.75
CA CYS A 1 4.67 -8.81 4.51
C CYS A 1 4.14 -7.84 3.46
N CYS A 2 5.00 -7.13 2.72
CA CYS A 2 4.59 -6.23 1.63
C CYS A 2 4.95 -6.78 0.23
N LYS A 3 5.31 -8.07 0.16
CA LYS A 3 5.59 -8.73 -1.12
C LYS A 3 4.29 -9.05 -1.83
N VAL A 4 4.19 -8.58 -3.06
CA VAL A 4 3.11 -8.86 -3.99
C VAL A 4 3.48 -10.02 -4.91
N ILE A 5 2.48 -10.82 -5.27
CA ILE A 5 2.56 -11.79 -6.36
C ILE A 5 1.65 -11.31 -7.49
N CYS A 6 1.65 -12.01 -8.63
CA CYS A 6 0.80 -11.65 -9.75
C CYS A 6 -0.69 -11.62 -9.34
N ASN A 7 -1.48 -10.68 -9.87
CA ASN A 7 -2.91 -10.54 -9.51
C ASN A 7 -3.71 -11.83 -9.76
N GLY A 8 -3.38 -12.57 -10.83
CA GLY A 8 -4.00 -13.87 -11.10
C GLY A 8 -3.68 -14.91 -10.03
N CYS A 9 -2.44 -14.90 -9.52
CA CYS A 9 -1.94 -15.80 -8.49
C CYS A 9 -2.60 -15.49 -7.14
N ASP A 10 -2.71 -14.21 -6.78
CA ASP A 10 -3.43 -13.76 -5.59
C ASP A 10 -4.91 -14.19 -5.67
N ARG A 11 -5.56 -13.92 -6.80
CA ARG A 11 -6.97 -14.28 -7.01
C ARG A 11 -7.20 -15.79 -6.96
N ALA A 12 -6.32 -16.59 -7.55
CA ALA A 12 -6.39 -18.05 -7.46
C ALA A 12 -6.28 -18.54 -6.01
N ASN A 13 -5.38 -17.94 -5.22
CA ASN A 13 -5.25 -18.27 -3.80
C ASN A 13 -6.53 -17.92 -3.02
N VAL A 14 -7.09 -16.72 -3.23
CA VAL A 14 -8.34 -16.29 -2.59
C VAL A 14 -9.50 -17.23 -2.96
N ILE A 15 -9.63 -17.62 -4.23
CA ILE A 15 -10.69 -18.55 -4.67
C ILE A 15 -10.59 -19.88 -3.94
N ARG A 16 -9.38 -20.45 -3.80
CA ARG A 16 -9.18 -21.69 -3.06
C ARG A 16 -9.57 -21.52 -1.60
N GLU A 17 -9.08 -20.47 -0.94
CA GLU A 17 -9.36 -20.19 0.48
C GLU A 17 -10.86 -20.08 0.74
N VAL A 18 -11.61 -19.41 -0.14
CA VAL A 18 -13.08 -19.31 -0.03
C VAL A 18 -13.77 -20.66 -0.23
N ARG A 19 -13.40 -21.42 -1.27
CA ARG A 19 -14.01 -22.74 -1.57
C ARG A 19 -13.81 -23.74 -0.44
N GLU A 20 -12.62 -23.74 0.14
CA GLU A 20 -12.22 -24.66 1.21
C GLU A 20 -12.55 -24.09 2.60
N LYS A 21 -13.15 -22.90 2.69
CA LYS A 21 -13.48 -22.21 3.94
C LYS A 21 -12.27 -22.05 4.87
N LEU A 22 -11.12 -21.72 4.31
CA LEU A 22 -9.87 -21.50 5.02
C LEU A 22 -9.72 -20.04 5.44
N ASP A 23 -8.97 -19.82 6.53
CA ASP A 23 -8.52 -18.49 6.91
C ASP A 23 -7.64 -17.88 5.81
N ARG A 24 -7.92 -16.63 5.47
CA ARG A 24 -7.15 -15.87 4.49
C ARG A 24 -5.73 -15.66 4.98
N LYS A 25 -4.76 -16.01 4.15
CA LYS A 25 -3.33 -15.88 4.45
C LYS A 25 -2.64 -15.08 3.35
N CYS A 26 -1.52 -14.44 3.69
CA CYS A 26 -0.67 -13.80 2.70
C CYS A 26 -0.22 -14.87 1.68
N PRO A 27 -0.50 -14.69 0.37
CA PRO A 27 -0.13 -15.69 -0.64
C PRO A 27 1.37 -15.97 -0.72
N PHE A 28 2.19 -14.98 -0.36
CA PHE A 28 3.65 -15.08 -0.36
C PHE A 28 4.19 -15.79 0.89
N CYS A 29 3.91 -15.27 2.09
CA CYS A 29 4.53 -15.78 3.33
C CYS A 29 3.62 -16.65 4.20
N ARG A 30 2.39 -16.94 3.75
CA ARG A 30 1.37 -17.78 4.41
C ARG A 30 0.98 -17.40 5.83
N HIS A 31 1.44 -16.25 6.34
CA HIS A 31 0.96 -15.70 7.60
C HIS A 31 -0.48 -15.20 7.47
N PRO A 32 -1.30 -15.31 8.52
CA PRO A 32 -2.65 -14.74 8.54
C PRO A 32 -2.64 -13.27 8.14
N VAL A 33 -3.65 -12.85 7.35
CA VAL A 33 -3.86 -11.43 7.09
C VAL A 33 -4.37 -10.74 8.36
N PRO A 34 -4.06 -9.44 8.56
CA PRO A 34 -4.58 -8.70 9.72
C PRO A 34 -6.11 -8.69 9.72
N LYS A 35 -6.70 -8.82 10.92
CA LYS A 35 -8.16 -8.90 11.11
C LYS A 35 -8.77 -7.55 11.51
N SER A 36 -7.94 -6.60 11.92
CA SER A 36 -8.35 -5.24 12.27
C SER A 36 -7.45 -4.19 11.64
N GLU A 37 -7.94 -2.95 11.59
CA GLU A 37 -7.19 -1.82 11.07
C GLU A 37 -5.94 -1.53 11.93
N GLU A 38 -6.02 -1.69 13.25
CA GLU A 38 -4.91 -1.48 14.18
C GLU A 38 -3.80 -2.52 13.98
N GLU A 39 -4.16 -3.78 13.74
CA GLU A 39 -3.19 -4.82 13.38
C GLU A 39 -2.51 -4.50 12.04
N PHE A 40 -3.31 -4.06 11.07
CA PHE A 40 -2.81 -3.67 9.77
C PHE A 40 -1.83 -2.48 9.88
N LYS A 41 -2.23 -1.39 10.54
CA LYS A 41 -1.39 -0.20 10.80
C LYS A 41 -0.11 -0.57 11.56
N ARG A 42 -0.21 -1.41 12.60
CA ARG A 42 0.96 -1.92 13.36
C ARG A 42 1.94 -2.68 12.45
N ASN A 43 1.41 -3.53 11.57
CA ASN A 43 2.23 -4.30 10.63
C ASN A 43 2.91 -3.42 9.59
N ILE A 44 2.21 -2.41 9.06
CA ILE A 44 2.80 -1.40 8.16
C ILE A 44 3.90 -0.61 8.86
N LEU A 45 3.65 -0.09 10.07
CA LEU A 45 4.64 0.72 10.80
C LEU A 45 5.94 -0.04 11.05
N ARG A 46 5.86 -1.35 11.31
CA ARG A 46 7.05 -2.21 11.41
C ARG A 46 7.84 -2.27 10.10
N ARG A 47 7.17 -2.29 8.95
CA ARG A 47 7.80 -2.33 7.62
C ARG A 47 8.34 -0.95 7.21
N ILE A 48 7.66 0.14 7.59
CA ILE A 48 8.17 1.51 7.41
C ILE A 48 9.47 1.71 8.20
N LYS A 49 9.54 1.22 9.45
CA LYS A 49 10.79 1.24 10.24
C LYS A 49 11.92 0.47 9.58
N ALA A 50 11.59 -0.57 8.80
CA ALA A 50 12.54 -1.32 7.98
C ALA A 50 12.80 -0.69 6.60
N ASN A 51 12.32 0.53 6.37
CA ASN A 51 12.44 1.30 5.13
C ASN A 51 11.90 0.58 3.88
N ASP A 52 10.80 -0.18 4.04
CA ASP A 52 10.13 -0.87 2.95
C ASP A 52 9.34 0.14 2.09
N PRO A 53 9.73 0.37 0.81
CA PRO A 53 9.08 1.36 -0.07
C PRO A 53 7.59 1.12 -0.25
N VAL A 54 7.17 -0.15 -0.35
CA VAL A 54 5.77 -0.51 -0.56
C VAL A 54 4.95 -0.19 0.68
N ALA A 55 5.49 -0.44 1.88
CA ALA A 55 4.82 -0.08 3.13
C ALA A 55 4.70 1.43 3.31
N ILE A 56 5.74 2.18 2.94
CA ILE A 56 5.74 3.65 2.97
C ILE A 56 4.66 4.18 2.01
N ARG A 57 4.59 3.67 0.78
CA ARG A 57 3.52 4.03 -0.16
C ARG A 57 2.14 3.68 0.39
N GLN A 58 1.96 2.50 0.97
CA GLN A 58 0.67 2.10 1.55
C GLN A 58 0.21 3.11 2.59
N MET A 59 1.11 3.60 3.46
CA MET A 59 0.77 4.63 4.44
C MET A 59 0.36 5.95 3.79
N GLY A 60 1.04 6.38 2.72
CA GLY A 60 0.60 7.55 1.94
C GLY A 60 -0.81 7.37 1.37
N GLY A 61 -1.15 6.16 0.93
CA GLY A 61 -2.51 5.82 0.49
C GLY A 61 -3.54 5.95 1.61
N TYR A 62 -3.19 5.57 2.85
CA TYR A 62 -4.05 5.78 4.01
C TYR A 62 -4.27 7.27 4.30
N CYS A 63 -3.20 8.07 4.34
CA CYS A 63 -3.31 9.52 4.53
C CYS A 63 -4.22 10.15 3.45
N ASN A 64 -4.06 9.76 2.19
CA ASN A 64 -4.88 10.26 1.08
C ASN A 64 -6.37 9.90 1.25
N GLN A 65 -6.68 8.68 1.72
CA GLN A 65 -8.05 8.26 2.02
C GLN A 65 -8.66 9.00 3.21
N GLU A 66 -7.85 9.35 4.21
CA GLU A 66 -8.25 10.15 5.38
C GLU A 66 -8.35 11.66 5.05
N GLY A 67 -7.95 12.08 3.84
CA GLY A 67 -7.96 13.47 3.40
C GLY A 67 -6.72 14.28 3.82
N ASP A 68 -5.74 13.63 4.45
CA ASP A 68 -4.42 14.18 4.76
C ASP A 68 -3.52 14.12 3.51
N TYR A 69 -3.75 15.07 2.60
CA TYR A 69 -3.00 15.10 1.34
C TYR A 69 -1.52 15.47 1.53
N ASP A 70 -1.20 16.35 2.48
CA ASP A 70 0.19 16.73 2.76
C ASP A 70 0.99 15.53 3.28
N GLY A 71 0.45 14.80 4.26
CA GLY A 71 1.05 13.56 4.75
C GLY A 71 1.17 12.50 3.65
N ALA A 72 0.14 12.37 2.79
CA ALA A 72 0.19 11.46 1.65
C ALA A 72 1.34 11.77 0.70
N ILE A 73 1.52 13.04 0.33
CA ILE A 73 2.60 13.50 -0.56
C ILE A 73 3.97 13.21 0.07
N GLU A 74 4.15 13.48 1.37
CA GLU A 74 5.41 13.19 2.06
C GLU A 74 5.76 11.70 2.00
N TYR A 75 4.80 10.83 2.32
CA TYR A 75 5.00 9.39 2.25
C TYR A 75 5.28 8.92 0.82
N PHE A 76 4.54 9.41 -0.17
CA PHE A 76 4.78 9.02 -1.56
C PHE A 76 6.14 9.52 -2.06
N LYS A 77 6.55 10.75 -1.75
CA LYS A 77 7.91 11.25 -2.07
C LYS A 77 8.99 10.38 -1.46
N LYS A 78 8.82 9.99 -0.19
CA LYS A 78 9.76 9.09 0.49
C LYS A 78 9.85 7.72 -0.19
N ALA A 79 8.71 7.10 -0.53
CA ALA A 79 8.68 5.80 -1.21
C ALA A 79 9.25 5.89 -2.63
N ALA A 80 8.94 6.95 -3.37
CA ALA A 80 9.49 7.22 -4.70
C ALA A 80 11.01 7.40 -4.67
N GLY A 81 11.55 8.10 -3.67
CA GLY A 81 12.99 8.22 -3.45
C GLY A 81 13.70 6.89 -3.17
N LEU A 82 12.96 5.84 -2.79
CA LEU A 82 13.46 4.47 -2.63
C LEU A 82 13.22 3.59 -3.88
N GLY A 83 12.76 4.18 -4.98
CA GLY A 83 12.52 3.51 -6.26
C GLY A 83 11.17 2.82 -6.38
N ASP A 84 10.18 3.14 -5.52
CA ASP A 84 8.83 2.58 -5.66
C ASP A 84 8.09 3.20 -6.86
N LEU A 85 7.93 2.40 -7.93
CA LEU A 85 7.19 2.83 -9.12
C LEU A 85 5.72 3.16 -8.83
N GLY A 86 5.12 2.46 -7.87
CA GLY A 86 3.75 2.76 -7.44
C GLY A 86 3.66 4.15 -6.83
N ALA A 87 4.66 4.59 -6.08
CA ALA A 87 4.64 5.87 -5.40
C ALA A 87 4.82 7.03 -6.39
N HIS A 88 5.62 6.82 -7.44
CA HIS A 88 5.66 7.75 -8.57
C HIS A 88 4.30 7.89 -9.24
N TYR A 89 3.59 6.78 -9.49
CA TYR A 89 2.24 6.84 -10.05
C TYR A 89 1.27 7.60 -9.14
N GLU A 90 1.24 7.31 -7.84
CA GLU A 90 0.37 8.03 -6.89
C GLU A 90 0.68 9.53 -6.84
N LEU A 91 1.97 9.92 -6.83
CA LEU A 91 2.35 11.33 -6.91
C LEU A 91 1.83 11.99 -8.19
N SER A 92 2.02 11.35 -9.35
CA SER A 92 1.50 11.87 -10.62
C SER A 92 -0.01 12.08 -10.57
N VAL A 93 -0.76 11.17 -9.93
CA VAL A 93 -2.21 11.33 -9.72
C VAL A 93 -2.50 12.54 -8.82
N MET A 94 -1.77 12.71 -7.72
CA MET A 94 -1.98 13.85 -6.82
C MET A 94 -1.71 15.20 -7.49
N TYR A 95 -0.64 15.30 -8.28
CA TYR A 95 -0.34 16.51 -9.07
C TYR A 95 -1.40 16.78 -10.13
N ARG A 96 -1.82 15.76 -10.90
CA ARG A 96 -2.87 15.91 -11.92
C ARG A 96 -4.23 16.30 -11.31
N GLU A 97 -4.53 15.84 -10.11
CA GLU A 97 -5.80 16.14 -9.44
C GLU A 97 -5.75 17.40 -8.58
N GLY A 98 -4.57 17.98 -8.33
CA GLY A 98 -4.39 19.13 -7.44
C GLY A 98 -4.70 18.81 -5.96
N LYS A 99 -4.48 17.55 -5.53
CA LYS A 99 -4.73 17.12 -4.15
C LYS A 99 -3.52 17.43 -3.27
N GLY A 100 -3.64 18.41 -2.37
CA GLY A 100 -2.55 18.84 -1.47
C GLY A 100 -1.39 19.56 -2.18
N VAL A 101 -1.51 19.78 -3.49
CA VAL A 101 -0.53 20.50 -4.33
C VAL A 101 -1.27 21.31 -5.39
N GLU A 102 -0.60 22.32 -5.91
CA GLU A 102 -1.06 22.99 -7.12
C GLU A 102 -1.16 21.98 -8.26
N LYS A 103 -2.27 22.05 -9.00
CA LYS A 103 -2.55 21.14 -10.10
C LYS A 103 -1.50 21.32 -11.21
N ASP A 104 -0.87 20.23 -11.63
CA ASP A 104 0.05 20.22 -12.77
C ASP A 104 -0.37 19.11 -13.74
N ASP A 105 -0.86 19.51 -14.92
CA ASP A 105 -1.40 18.64 -15.97
C ASP A 105 -0.40 18.35 -17.10
N LYS A 106 0.88 18.74 -16.93
CA LYS A 106 1.90 18.59 -17.99
C LYS A 106 2.15 17.16 -18.44
#